data_AF-A0A418RE75-F1
#
_entry.id   AF-A0A418RE75-F1
#
_cell.length_a   1.000
_cell.length_b   1.000
_cell.length_c   1.000
_cell.angle_alpha   90.00
_cell.angle_beta   90.00
_cell.angle_gamma   90.00
#
_symmetry.space_group_name_H-M   'P 1'
#
loop_
_entity.id
_entity.type
_entity.pdbx_description
1 polymer ?
#
loop_
_entity_poly.entity_id
_entity_poly.type
_entity_poly.pdbx_seq_one_letter_code
_entity_poly.pdbx_strand_id
1 'polypeptide(L)'
;MTRHESPTLITNPALFVPTPPFERVSALPQRHTLPGAELMVFRFSNGYGAAVTRQLSRPEESAFEFCVLDCMQPTPQPCFSTTVATSFLSGLSHEGTEGLLMLTERLGLHPRRVKANSSLLDEEF
;
A
#
# COMPACT_ATOMS: atom_id res chain seq x y z
N MET A 1 -13.44 27.55 49.60
CA MET A 1 -13.85 26.81 48.38
C MET A 1 -12.74 26.97 47.35
N THR A 2 -11.86 25.98 47.25
CA THR A 2 -10.73 25.93 46.32
C THR A 2 -11.22 25.45 44.95
N ARG A 3 -10.95 26.23 43.90
CA ARG A 3 -11.23 25.85 42.51
C ARG A 3 -10.19 24.82 42.06
N HIS A 4 -10.65 23.61 41.72
CA HIS A 4 -9.85 22.65 40.99
C HIS A 4 -9.81 23.11 39.53
N GLU A 5 -8.67 23.63 39.09
CA GLU A 5 -8.35 23.76 37.67
C GLU A 5 -7.92 22.39 37.16
N SER A 6 -8.77 21.75 36.37
CA SER A 6 -8.43 20.55 35.62
C SER A 6 -7.38 20.91 34.56
N PRO A 7 -6.25 20.19 34.44
CA PRO A 7 -5.28 20.46 33.40
C PRO A 7 -5.89 20.13 32.04
N THR A 8 -6.07 21.16 31.21
CA THR A 8 -6.43 21.00 29.81
C THR A 8 -5.29 20.26 29.12
N LEU A 9 -5.48 18.97 28.84
CA LEU A 9 -4.60 18.22 27.94
C LEU A 9 -4.71 18.86 26.56
N ILE A 10 -3.76 19.74 26.24
CA ILE A 10 -3.54 20.20 24.87
C ILE A 10 -2.93 19.00 24.14
N THR A 11 -3.78 18.10 23.66
CA THR A 11 -3.39 17.15 22.61
C THR A 11 -3.12 18.00 21.38
N ASN A 12 -1.85 18.32 21.17
CA ASN A 12 -1.39 18.87 19.90
C ASN A 12 -1.84 17.87 18.83
N PRO A 13 -2.75 18.21 17.91
CA PRO A 13 -3.03 17.33 16.79
C PRO A 13 -1.73 17.29 16.00
N ALA A 14 -0.96 16.21 16.16
CA ALA A 14 0.21 15.99 15.34
C ALA A 14 -0.26 16.14 13.90
N LEU A 15 0.17 17.22 13.24
CA LEU A 15 -0.20 17.51 11.87
C LEU A 15 0.18 16.28 11.05
N PHE A 16 -0.83 15.56 10.58
CA PHE A 16 -0.62 14.41 9.72
C PHE A 16 -0.04 14.94 8.41
N VAL A 17 1.26 14.77 8.23
CA VAL A 17 1.93 15.02 6.96
C VAL A 17 1.82 13.74 6.14
N PRO A 18 1.09 13.76 5.01
CA PRO A 18 0.99 12.60 4.14
C PRO A 18 2.37 12.15 3.67
N THR A 19 2.52 10.85 3.45
CA THR A 19 3.74 10.27 2.89
C THR A 19 4.02 10.89 1.52
N PRO A 20 5.27 11.32 1.26
CA PRO A 20 5.68 11.78 -0.06
C PRO A 20 5.34 10.76 -1.15
N PRO A 21 4.98 11.21 -2.37
CA PRO A 21 4.73 10.31 -3.48
C PRO A 21 5.95 9.42 -3.79
N PHE A 22 5.68 8.25 -4.38
CA PHE A 22 6.69 7.37 -4.96
C PHE A 22 6.83 7.74 -6.44
N GLU A 23 7.75 8.67 -6.72
CA GLU A 23 7.91 9.33 -8.04
C GLU A 23 8.15 8.35 -9.20
N ARG A 24 8.74 7.18 -8.93
CA ARG A 24 9.03 6.17 -9.96
C ARG A 24 7.90 5.17 -10.20
N VAL A 25 6.79 5.29 -9.48
CA VAL A 25 5.62 4.41 -9.57
C VAL A 25 4.51 5.14 -10.32
N SER A 26 4.01 4.55 -11.42
CA SER A 26 3.04 5.27 -12.26
C SER A 26 1.63 5.31 -11.64
N ALA A 27 1.27 4.29 -10.88
CA ALA A 27 -0.04 4.20 -10.24
C ALA A 27 -0.15 5.13 -9.01
N LEU A 28 -1.22 5.93 -8.97
CA LEU A 28 -1.56 6.71 -7.77
C LEU A 28 -2.24 5.80 -6.73
N PRO A 29 -1.86 5.89 -5.45
CA PRO A 29 -2.49 5.07 -4.41
C PRO A 29 -3.82 5.66 -3.96
N GLN A 30 -4.74 4.75 -3.58
CA GLN A 30 -5.81 5.10 -2.67
C GLN A 30 -5.22 5.24 -1.26
N ARG A 31 -5.43 6.39 -0.62
CA ARG A 31 -4.89 6.69 0.71
C ARG A 31 -5.97 6.56 1.79
N HIS A 32 -5.57 6.01 2.92
CA HIS A 32 -6.40 5.84 4.10
C HIS A 32 -5.61 6.24 5.35
N THR A 33 -6.19 7.10 6.18
CA THR A 33 -5.61 7.44 7.48
C THR A 33 -6.03 6.38 8.50
N LEU A 34 -5.05 5.79 9.19
CA LEU A 34 -5.25 4.86 10.29
C LEU A 34 -4.71 5.49 11.59
N PRO A 35 -5.16 5.04 12.77
CA PRO A 35 -4.57 5.48 14.03
C PRO A 35 -3.06 5.20 14.05
N GLY A 36 -2.24 6.25 14.02
CA GLY A 36 -0.77 6.15 14.05
C GLY A 36 -0.11 5.70 12.75
N ALA A 37 -0.86 5.58 11.64
CA ALA A 37 -0.32 5.13 10.37
C ALA A 37 -1.05 5.72 9.15
N GLU A 38 -0.39 5.66 8.00
CA GLU A 38 -1.01 5.87 6.69
C GLU A 38 -0.98 4.58 5.89
N LEU A 39 -2.12 4.16 5.35
CA LEU A 39 -2.21 3.06 4.41
C LEU A 39 -2.39 3.60 2.98
N MET A 40 -1.54 3.15 2.08
CA MET A 40 -1.57 3.41 0.65
C MET A 40 -1.81 2.10 -0.09
N VAL A 41 -2.88 2.04 -0.88
CA VAL A 41 -3.22 0.88 -1.70
C VAL A 41 -3.02 1.23 -3.18
N PHE A 42 -2.04 0.60 -3.79
CA PHE A 42 -1.72 0.71 -5.21
C PHE A 42 -2.41 -0.42 -5.97
N ARG A 43 -2.97 -0.09 -7.13
CA ARG A 43 -3.53 -1.07 -8.07
C ARG A 43 -2.87 -0.88 -9.42
N PHE A 44 -2.29 -1.94 -9.96
CA PHE A 44 -1.57 -1.90 -11.22
C PHE A 44 -2.40 -2.52 -12.35
N SER A 45 -2.09 -2.10 -13.58
CA SER A 45 -2.75 -2.59 -14.79
C SER A 45 -2.44 -4.06 -15.10
N ASN A 46 -1.51 -4.70 -14.40
CA ASN A 46 -1.21 -6.12 -14.56
C ASN A 46 -2.15 -7.04 -13.75
N GLY A 47 -3.04 -6.49 -12.93
CA GLY A 47 -3.97 -7.26 -12.08
C GLY A 47 -3.43 -7.55 -10.67
N TYR A 48 -2.20 -7.14 -10.37
CA TYR A 48 -1.66 -7.08 -9.02
C TYR A 48 -1.76 -5.66 -8.45
N GLY A 49 -1.48 -5.54 -7.17
CA GLY A 49 -1.37 -4.27 -6.46
C GLY A 49 -0.40 -4.40 -5.30
N ALA A 50 -0.33 -3.36 -4.48
CA ALA A 50 0.44 -3.38 -3.25
C ALA A 50 -0.27 -2.60 -2.14
N ALA A 51 -0.22 -3.10 -0.92
CA ALA A 51 -0.54 -2.36 0.28
C ALA A 51 0.78 -1.90 0.93
N VAL A 52 0.87 -0.59 1.19
CA VAL A 52 1.99 0.03 1.87
C VAL A 52 1.46 0.76 3.10
N THR A 53 1.97 0.41 4.27
CA THR A 53 1.66 1.12 5.51
C THR A 53 2.88 1.91 5.96
N ARG A 54 2.74 3.21 6.22
CA ARG A 54 3.75 4.02 6.92
C ARG A 54 3.36 4.17 8.38
N GLN A 55 4.19 3.69 9.29
CA GLN A 55 4.03 3.93 10.73
C GLN A 55 4.57 5.32 11.10
N LEU A 56 3.73 6.18 11.68
CA LEU A 56 4.11 7.56 12.03
C LEU A 56 5.04 7.64 13.25
N SER A 57 5.06 6.60 14.08
CA SER A 57 5.91 6.50 15.26
C SER A 57 7.34 6.00 14.98
N ARG A 58 7.64 5.62 13.73
CA ARG A 58 8.94 5.06 13.33
C ARG A 58 9.76 6.05 12.51
N PRO A 59 11.11 5.94 12.56
CA PRO A 59 11.99 6.72 11.69
C PRO A 59 11.81 6.29 10.22
N GLU A 60 11.96 7.24 9.30
CA GLU A 60 11.63 7.10 7.88
C GLU A 60 12.37 5.94 7.21
N GLU A 61 13.59 5.65 7.64
CA GLU A 61 14.44 4.58 7.14
C GLU A 61 13.88 3.17 7.40
N SER A 62 12.89 3.04 8.30
CA SER A 62 12.28 1.76 8.67
C SER A 62 10.77 1.85 8.98
N ALA A 63 10.12 2.92 8.53
CA ALA A 63 8.73 3.22 8.85
C ALA A 63 7.72 2.40 8.03
N PHE A 64 8.16 1.74 6.96
CA PHE A 64 7.26 1.16 5.98
C PHE A 64 7.08 -0.35 6.13
N GLU A 65 5.85 -0.78 5.86
CA GLU A 65 5.45 -2.17 5.68
C GLU A 65 4.86 -2.34 4.27
N PHE A 66 5.06 -3.50 3.68
CA PHE A 66 4.72 -3.78 2.28
C PHE A 66 4.12 -5.17 2.13
N CYS A 67 3.10 -5.27 1.28
CA CYS A 67 2.48 -6.53 0.88
C CYS A 67 2.00 -6.45 -0.57
N VAL A 68 2.25 -7.49 -1.37
CA VAL A 68 1.66 -7.60 -2.71
C VAL A 68 0.20 -8.03 -2.58
N LEU A 69 -0.65 -7.51 -3.47
CA LEU A 69 -2.07 -7.79 -3.50
C LEU A 69 -2.48 -8.47 -4.83
N ASP A 70 -3.41 -9.43 -4.75
CA ASP A 70 -4.26 -9.86 -5.88
C ASP A 70 -5.41 -8.85 -5.98
N CYS A 71 -5.48 -8.13 -7.11
CA CYS A 71 -6.49 -7.12 -7.38
C CYS A 71 -7.55 -7.59 -8.40
N MET A 72 -7.63 -8.90 -8.68
CA MET A 72 -8.65 -9.46 -9.59
C MET A 72 -10.03 -9.60 -8.93
N GLN A 73 -10.10 -9.45 -7.61
CA GLN A 73 -11.34 -9.41 -6.83
C GLN A 73 -11.72 -7.95 -6.51
N PRO A 74 -13.01 -7.63 -6.27
CA PRO A 74 -13.43 -6.28 -5.88
C PRO A 74 -12.68 -5.73 -4.66
N THR A 75 -12.42 -6.61 -3.69
CA THR A 75 -11.59 -6.34 -2.52
C THR A 75 -10.21 -6.98 -2.71
N PRO A 76 -9.13 -6.18 -2.83
CA PRO A 76 -7.78 -6.70 -2.94
C PRO A 76 -7.43 -7.63 -1.78
N GLN A 77 -6.76 -8.75 -2.08
CA GLN A 77 -6.34 -9.74 -1.09
C GLN A 77 -4.82 -9.85 -1.06
N PRO A 78 -4.17 -10.13 0.09
CA PRO A 78 -2.75 -10.44 0.13
C PRO A 78 -2.37 -11.58 -0.82
N CYS A 79 -1.27 -11.40 -1.55
CA CYS A 79 -0.73 -12.36 -2.51
C CYS A 79 0.73 -12.67 -2.20
N PHE A 80 0.99 -13.92 -1.81
CA PHE A 80 2.31 -14.40 -1.37
C PHE A 80 2.97 -15.36 -2.36
N SER A 81 2.38 -15.53 -3.54
CA SER A 81 2.90 -16.40 -4.59
C SER A 81 3.74 -15.65 -5.64
N THR A 82 4.12 -14.40 -5.36
CA THR A 82 4.90 -13.57 -6.29
C THR A 82 6.39 -13.62 -5.97
N THR A 83 7.22 -13.31 -6.96
CA THR A 83 8.68 -13.19 -6.78
C THR A 83 9.10 -11.92 -6.04
N VAL A 84 8.18 -10.95 -5.87
CA VAL A 84 8.46 -9.67 -5.20
C VAL A 84 8.37 -9.80 -3.69
N ALA A 85 7.33 -10.49 -3.20
CA ALA A 85 7.18 -10.81 -1.80
C ALA A 85 6.39 -12.11 -1.60
N THR A 86 6.91 -12.97 -0.73
CA THR A 86 6.26 -14.22 -0.29
C THR A 86 5.68 -14.11 1.12
N SER A 87 5.74 -12.92 1.72
CA SER A 87 5.19 -12.60 3.05
C SER A 87 5.00 -11.09 3.16
N PHE A 88 4.45 -10.64 4.28
CA PHE A 88 4.56 -9.24 4.67
C PHE A 88 6.04 -8.87 4.90
N LEU A 89 6.43 -7.70 4.42
CA LEU A 89 7.75 -7.11 4.64
C LEU A 89 7.60 -5.88 5.53
N SER A 90 8.53 -5.67 6.47
CA SER A 90 8.48 -4.57 7.43
C SER A 90 9.86 -3.98 7.64
N GLY A 91 9.92 -2.79 8.24
CA GLY A 91 11.18 -2.10 8.49
C GLY A 91 11.82 -1.53 7.22
N LEU A 92 11.00 -1.20 6.22
CA LEU A 92 11.45 -0.69 4.93
C LEU A 92 11.64 0.83 4.98
N SER A 93 12.58 1.32 4.19
CA SER A 93 12.72 2.74 3.86
C SER A 93 11.79 3.14 2.73
N HIS A 94 11.57 4.45 2.54
CA HIS A 94 10.80 4.97 1.40
C HIS A 94 11.36 4.47 0.05
N GLU A 95 12.67 4.56 -0.16
CA GLU A 95 13.33 4.08 -1.38
C GLU A 95 13.19 2.55 -1.57
N GLY A 96 13.34 1.78 -0.49
CA GLY A 96 13.18 0.33 -0.54
C GLY A 96 11.75 -0.07 -0.91
N THR A 97 10.76 0.63 -0.35
CA THR A 97 9.35 0.46 -0.70
C THR A 97 9.08 0.86 -2.15
N GLU A 98 9.68 1.95 -2.65
CA GLU A 98 9.56 2.36 -4.06
C GLU A 98 10.06 1.27 -5.01
N GLY A 99 11.22 0.68 -4.71
CA GLY A 99 11.78 -0.43 -5.49
C GLY A 99 10.82 -1.63 -5.56
N LEU A 100 10.19 -2.00 -4.44
CA LEU A 100 9.22 -3.09 -4.39
C LEU A 100 7.93 -2.77 -5.16
N LEU A 101 7.45 -1.53 -5.09
CA LEU A 101 6.30 -1.07 -5.87
C LEU A 101 6.59 -1.16 -7.38
N MET A 102 7.75 -0.68 -7.81
CA MET A 102 8.18 -0.79 -9.22
C MET A 102 8.30 -2.25 -9.68
N LEU A 103 8.83 -3.14 -8.84
CA LEU A 103 8.91 -4.56 -9.15
C LEU A 103 7.51 -5.20 -9.28
N THR A 104 6.57 -4.79 -8.43
CA THR A 104 5.18 -5.28 -8.48
C THR A 104 4.45 -4.79 -9.73
N GLU A 105 4.66 -3.53 -10.12
CA GLU A 105 4.11 -2.95 -11.35
C GLU A 105 4.64 -3.66 -12.61
N ARG A 106 5.89 -4.15 -12.55
CA ARG A 106 6.55 -4.86 -13.65
C ARG A 106 6.29 -6.38 -13.67
N LEU A 107 5.54 -6.92 -12.71
CA LEU A 107 5.11 -8.31 -12.78
C LEU A 107 4.31 -8.55 -14.08
N GLY A 108 4.41 -9.77 -14.60
CA GLY A 108 3.57 -10.21 -15.71
C GLY A 108 2.08 -10.13 -15.37
N LEU A 109 1.23 -10.29 -16.39
CA LEU A 109 -0.22 -10.26 -16.19
C LEU A 109 -0.67 -11.36 -15.21
N HIS A 110 -1.58 -10.99 -14.31
CA HIS A 110 -2.18 -11.92 -13.37
C HIS A 110 -2.82 -13.11 -14.12
N PRO A 111 -2.63 -14.37 -13.68
CA PRO A 111 -3.13 -15.55 -14.40
C PRO A 111 -4.64 -15.52 -14.71
N ARG A 112 -5.46 -15.05 -13.76
CA ARG A 112 -6.90 -14.85 -13.97
C ARG A 112 -7.22 -13.84 -15.08
N ARG A 113 -6.40 -12.80 -15.23
CA ARG A 113 -6.56 -11.80 -16.29
C ARG A 113 -6.17 -12.36 -17.65
N VAL A 114 -5.08 -13.13 -17.70
CA VAL A 114 -4.68 -13.86 -18.92
C VAL A 114 -5.83 -14.77 -19.38
N LYS A 115 -6.41 -15.55 -18.46
CA LYS A 115 -7.54 -16.44 -18.76
C LYS A 115 -8.79 -15.69 -19.23
N ALA A 116 -9.14 -14.56 -18.59
CA ALA A 116 -10.28 -13.76 -19.01
C ALA A 116 -10.08 -13.18 -20.43
N ASN A 117 -8.87 -12.68 -20.73
CA ASN A 117 -8.54 -12.17 -22.04
C ASN A 117 -8.57 -13.25 -23.13
N SER A 118 -8.08 -14.46 -22.84
CA SER A 118 -8.15 -15.57 -23.81
C SER A 118 -9.60 -15.98 -24.07
N SER A 119 -10.45 -16.05 -23.03
CA SER A 119 -11.86 -16.41 -23.21
C SER A 119 -12.63 -15.40 -24.06
N LEU A 120 -12.28 -14.11 -24.00
CA LEU A 120 -12.88 -13.07 -24.87
C LEU A 120 -12.49 -13.21 -26.34
N LEU A 121 -11.33 -13.81 -26.63
CA LEU A 121 -10.87 -14.05 -28.01
C LEU A 121 -11.49 -15.32 -28.62
N ASP A 122 -11.89 -16.27 -27.77
CA ASP A 122 -12.53 -17.52 -28.19
C ASP A 122 -14.06 -17.38 -28.39
N GLU A 123 -14.64 -16.23 -28.03
CA GLU A 123 -16.01 -15.87 -28.42
C GLU A 123 -15.99 -15.37 -29.89
N GLU A 124 -16.26 -16.27 -30.84
CA GLU A 124 -16.62 -15.89 -32.21
C GLU A 124 -17.88 -15.00 -32.16
N PHE A 125 -17.73 -13.72 -32.51
CA PHE A 125 -18.83 -12.77 -32.72
C PHE A 125 -19.34 -12.81 -34.16
#